data_AF-X1GWR5-F1
#
_entry.id   AF-X1GWR5-F1
#
_cell.length_a   1.000
_cell.length_b   1.000
_cell.length_c   1.000
_cell.angle_alpha   90.00
_cell.angle_beta   90.00
_cell.angle_gamma   90.00
#
_symmetry.space_group_name_H-M   'P 1'
#
loop_
_entity.id
_entity.type
_entity.pdbx_description
1 polymer ?
#
loop_
_entity_poly.entity_id
_entity_poly.type
_entity_poly.pdbx_seq_one_letter_code
_entity_poly.pdbx_strand_id
1 'polypeptide(L)'
;LLDLPVYIIAGNHDLDSSTILPDKPATIWKKYLGENPVLNYSFLDWSFIGFGSTREGLNENDFSFLKSAVSSSANSPNVLFYHSNYKEQASKIRNSYNIEVMLYGH
;
A
#
# COMPACT_ATOMS: atom_id res chain seq x y z
N LEU A 1 28.29 -5.31 3.45
CA LEU A 1 27.03 -5.37 2.68
C LEU A 1 26.18 -4.19 3.12
N LEU A 2 25.51 -3.49 2.18
CA LEU A 2 24.41 -2.60 2.56
C LEU A 2 23.20 -3.49 2.81
N ASP A 3 22.67 -3.47 4.03
CA ASP A 3 21.36 -4.04 4.32
C ASP A 3 20.32 -3.22 3.55
N LEU A 4 19.91 -3.71 2.38
CA LEU A 4 18.93 -3.02 1.54
C LEU A 4 17.53 -3.36 2.06
N PRO A 5 16.80 -2.40 2.66
CA PRO A 5 15.45 -2.67 3.10
C PRO A 5 14.55 -2.96 1.89
N VAL A 6 13.77 -4.05 1.98
CA VAL A 6 12.78 -4.43 0.98
C VAL A 6 11.40 -4.10 1.52
N TYR A 7 10.67 -3.27 0.79
CA TYR A 7 9.31 -2.87 1.13
C TYR A 7 8.33 -3.51 0.14
N ILE A 8 7.25 -4.07 0.67
CA ILE A 8 6.26 -4.79 -0.13
C ILE A 8 4.85 -4.49 0.37
N ILE A 9 3.91 -4.42 -0.56
CA ILE A 9 2.47 -4.47 -0.29
C ILE A 9 1.93 -5.81 -0.82
N ALA A 10 1.04 -6.45 -0.07
CA ALA A 10 0.49 -7.75 -0.45
C ALA A 10 -0.55 -7.62 -1.57
N GLY A 11 -0.51 -8.54 -2.54
CA GLY A 11 -1.53 -8.68 -3.56
C GLY A 11 -2.77 -9.44 -3.12
N ASN A 12 -3.74 -9.61 -4.02
CA ASN A 12 -4.98 -10.35 -3.73
C ASN A 12 -4.71 -11.83 -3.42
N HIS A 13 -3.84 -12.48 -4.19
CA HIS A 13 -3.47 -13.88 -4.01
C HIS A 13 -2.57 -14.12 -2.81
N ASP A 14 -1.80 -13.10 -2.39
CA ASP A 14 -0.99 -13.16 -1.18
C ASP A 14 -1.86 -13.25 0.07
N LEU A 15 -3.05 -12.65 0.06
CA LEU A 15 -4.00 -12.64 1.17
C LEU A 15 -5.15 -13.66 1.00
N ASP A 16 -5.08 -14.50 -0.04
CA ASP A 16 -6.10 -15.50 -0.33
C ASP A 16 -5.95 -16.72 0.56
N SER A 17 -6.87 -16.88 1.52
CA SER A 17 -6.92 -18.04 2.42
C SER A 17 -7.52 -19.29 1.79
N SER A 18 -8.09 -19.20 0.59
CA SER A 18 -8.67 -20.33 -0.14
C SER A 18 -7.66 -21.08 -1.03
N THR A 19 -6.41 -20.62 -1.06
CA THR A 19 -5.34 -21.23 -1.84
C THR A 19 -4.97 -22.63 -1.36
N ILE A 20 -4.56 -23.49 -2.29
CA ILE A 20 -4.03 -24.84 -2.04
C ILE A 20 -2.51 -24.84 -1.77
N LEU A 21 -1.88 -23.67 -1.72
CA LEU A 21 -0.44 -23.56 -1.50
C LEU A 21 -0.05 -24.06 -0.10
N PRO A 22 1.06 -24.81 0.01
CA PRO A 22 1.45 -25.52 1.22
C PRO A 22 1.67 -24.59 2.42
N ASP A 23 2.12 -23.36 2.16
CA ASP A 23 2.58 -22.43 3.19
C ASP A 23 1.50 -21.49 3.71
N LYS A 24 0.26 -21.57 3.19
CA LYS A 24 -0.83 -20.64 3.51
C LYS A 24 -0.35 -19.17 3.48
N PRO A 25 -0.01 -18.64 2.29
CA PRO A 25 0.63 -17.33 2.14
C PRO A 25 -0.07 -16.20 2.91
N ALA A 26 -1.40 -16.22 2.98
CA ALA A 26 -2.17 -15.25 3.77
C ALA A 26 -1.75 -15.20 5.26
N THR A 27 -1.49 -16.35 5.88
CA THR A 27 -1.02 -16.42 7.28
C THR A 27 0.39 -15.85 7.42
N ILE A 28 1.27 -16.13 6.47
CA ILE A 28 2.64 -15.62 6.46
C ILE A 28 2.61 -14.10 6.29
N TRP A 29 1.93 -13.59 5.26
CA TRP A 29 1.87 -12.17 4.98
C TRP A 29 1.22 -11.37 6.11
N LYS A 30 0.16 -11.87 6.73
CA LYS A 30 -0.45 -11.24 7.92
C LYS A 30 0.49 -11.19 9.12
N LYS A 31 1.36 -12.21 9.30
CA LYS A 31 2.39 -12.19 10.35
C LYS A 31 3.41 -11.07 10.13
N TYR A 32 3.77 -10.78 8.88
CA TYR A 32 4.79 -9.77 8.56
C TYR A 32 4.22 -8.35 8.38
N LEU A 33 3.03 -8.21 7.81
CA LEU A 33 2.43 -6.93 7.42
C LEU A 33 1.23 -6.52 8.29
N GLY A 34 0.74 -7.41 9.14
CA GLY A 34 -0.50 -7.22 9.91
C GLY A 34 -1.76 -7.60 9.13
N GLU A 35 -2.92 -7.48 9.80
CA GLU A 35 -4.24 -7.83 9.22
C GLU A 35 -4.67 -6.88 8.10
N ASN A 36 -4.26 -5.61 8.18
CA ASN A 36 -4.45 -4.60 7.14
C ASN A 36 -3.06 -4.17 6.65
N PRO A 37 -2.54 -4.73 5.55
CA PRO A 37 -1.19 -4.46 5.08
C PRO A 37 -1.11 -3.05 4.49
N VAL A 38 -0.95 -2.09 5.38
CA VAL A 38 -0.70 -0.68 5.06
C VAL A 38 0.75 -0.39 5.38
N LEU A 39 1.41 0.29 4.45
CA LEU A 39 2.79 0.72 4.56
C LEU A 39 2.85 2.23 4.67
N ASN A 40 3.61 2.75 5.63
CA ASN A 40 3.93 4.17 5.73
C ASN A 40 5.33 4.32 6.34
N TYR A 41 6.26 4.84 5.55
CA TYR A 41 7.60 5.16 6.00
C TYR A 41 8.17 6.35 5.23
N SER A 42 9.22 6.95 5.77
CA SER A 42 9.99 7.98 5.09
C SER A 42 11.41 7.49 4.86
N PHE A 43 11.96 7.78 3.69
CA PHE A 43 13.36 7.53 3.39
C PHE A 43 13.93 8.76 2.69
N LEU A 44 14.99 9.33 3.28
CA LEU A 44 15.47 10.67 2.95
C LEU A 44 14.32 11.70 3.08
N ASP A 45 14.05 12.46 2.04
CA ASP A 45 12.99 13.46 1.94
C ASP A 45 11.70 12.93 1.29
N TRP A 46 11.65 11.64 0.92
CA TRP A 46 10.49 11.01 0.29
C TRP A 46 9.60 10.29 1.30
N SER A 47 8.29 10.40 1.10
CA SER A 47 7.28 9.68 1.86
C SER A 47 6.72 8.53 1.02
N PHE A 48 6.64 7.33 1.59
CA PHE A 48 6.20 6.12 0.91
C PHE A 48 4.97 5.56 1.62
N ILE A 49 3.87 5.50 0.88
CA ILE A 49 2.56 5.07 1.37
C ILE A 49 2.11 3.89 0.53
N GLY A 50 1.65 2.81 1.16
CA GLY A 50 1.27 1.60 0.45
C GLY A 50 -0.02 1.00 0.98
N PHE A 51 -0.85 0.53 0.06
CA PHE A 51 -2.05 -0.24 0.38
C PHE A 51 -2.02 -1.55 -0.39
N GLY A 52 -2.06 -2.66 0.35
CA GLY A 52 -2.25 -3.98 -0.24
C GLY A 52 -3.64 -4.15 -0.88
N SER A 53 -3.83 -5.28 -1.54
CA SER A 53 -5.08 -5.58 -2.23
C SER A 53 -6.25 -5.70 -1.30
N THR A 54 -7.34 -5.03 -1.66
CA THR A 54 -8.64 -5.19 -1.03
C THR A 54 -9.67 -5.66 -2.07
N ARG A 55 -10.77 -6.25 -1.61
CA ARG A 55 -11.87 -6.71 -2.47
C ARG A 55 -12.73 -5.58 -3.03
N GLU A 56 -12.71 -4.41 -2.40
CA GLU A 56 -13.63 -3.30 -2.68
C GLU A 56 -12.92 -1.95 -2.93
N GLY A 57 -11.58 -1.96 -3.01
CA GLY A 57 -10.77 -0.74 -3.04
C GLY A 57 -10.55 -0.16 -1.64
N LEU A 58 -10.03 1.06 -1.56
CA LEU A 58 -9.80 1.73 -0.29
C LEU A 58 -11.15 2.14 0.32
N ASN A 59 -11.33 1.84 1.60
CA ASN A 59 -12.49 2.26 2.39
C ASN A 59 -12.23 3.62 3.08
N GLU A 60 -13.21 4.11 3.86
CA GLU A 60 -13.10 5.40 4.55
C GLU A 60 -11.94 5.49 5.55
N ASN A 61 -11.61 4.39 6.22
CA ASN A 61 -10.47 4.34 7.15
C ASN A 61 -9.15 4.45 6.39
N ASP A 62 -9.04 3.76 5.25
CA ASP A 62 -7.86 3.82 4.38
C ASP A 62 -7.67 5.24 3.82
N PHE A 63 -8.76 5.91 3.41
CA PHE A 63 -8.72 7.31 2.98
C PHE A 63 -8.33 8.26 4.10
N SER A 64 -8.85 8.03 5.31
CA SER A 64 -8.49 8.83 6.49
C SER A 64 -7.00 8.70 6.80
N PHE A 65 -6.46 7.47 6.70
CA PHE A 65 -5.04 7.20 6.83
C PHE A 65 -4.22 7.89 5.74
N LEU A 66 -4.60 7.74 4.47
CA LEU A 66 -3.93 8.38 3.33
C LEU A 66 -3.85 9.90 3.52
N LYS A 67 -4.97 10.53 3.88
CA LYS A 67 -5.04 11.97 4.12
C LYS A 67 -4.09 12.39 5.24
N SER A 68 -4.06 11.64 6.34
CA SER A 68 -3.14 11.90 7.45
C SER A 68 -1.67 11.75 7.03
N ALA A 69 -1.34 10.67 6.30
CA ALA A 69 0.01 10.40 5.85
C ALA A 69 0.52 11.51 4.93
N VAL A 70 -0.22 11.86 3.88
CA VAL A 70 0.15 12.94 2.93
C VAL A 70 0.22 14.30 3.62
N SER A 71 -0.65 14.56 4.60
CA SER A 71 -0.63 15.83 5.34
C SER A 71 0.60 15.95 6.25
N SER A 72 1.05 14.85 6.84
CA SER A 72 2.28 14.82 7.65
C SER A 72 3.55 15.03 6.81
N SER A 73 3.47 14.79 5.50
CA SER A 73 4.55 14.92 4.51
C SER A 73 4.24 15.99 3.45
N ALA A 74 3.53 17.06 3.83
CA ALA A 74 3.04 18.07 2.87
C ALA A 74 4.12 18.70 1.98
N ASN A 75 5.36 18.79 2.48
CA ASN A 75 6.51 19.37 1.76
C ASN A 75 7.44 18.32 1.13
N SER A 76 7.06 17.05 1.18
CA SER A 76 7.84 15.93 0.65
C SER A 76 7.14 15.33 -0.58
N PRO A 77 7.90 14.86 -1.59
CA PRO A 77 7.32 14.03 -2.64
C PRO A 77 6.76 12.73 -2.03
N ASN A 78 5.51 12.41 -2.37
CA ASN A 78 4.87 11.18 -1.91
C ASN A 78 4.87 10.13 -3.02
N VAL A 79 5.29 8.91 -2.68
CA VAL A 79 5.15 7.70 -3.50
C VAL A 79 3.99 6.88 -2.96
N LEU A 80 3.05 6.53 -3.84
CA LEU A 80 1.93 5.66 -3.50
C LEU A 80 2.06 4.31 -4.19
N PHE A 81 2.17 3.24 -3.41
CA PHE A 81 1.99 1.86 -3.86
C PHE A 81 0.51 1.48 -3.70
N TYR A 82 -0.14 1.09 -4.79
CA TYR A 82 -1.55 0.75 -4.75
C TYR A 82 -1.82 -0.50 -5.58
N HIS A 83 -2.19 -1.58 -4.90
CA HIS A 83 -2.46 -2.86 -5.55
C HIS A 83 -3.98 -3.10 -5.60
N SER A 84 -4.63 -2.89 -6.74
CA SER A 84 -6.09 -3.09 -6.86
C SER A 84 -6.56 -3.08 -8.32
N ASN A 85 -7.81 -3.46 -8.60
CA ASN A 85 -8.44 -3.27 -9.92
C ASN A 85 -9.16 -1.92 -10.10
N TYR A 86 -9.10 -1.03 -9.11
CA TYR A 86 -9.90 0.20 -9.05
C TYR A 86 -9.17 1.40 -9.68
N LYS A 87 -8.96 1.35 -11.00
CA LYS A 87 -8.26 2.40 -11.77
C LYS A 87 -8.85 3.80 -11.60
N GLU A 88 -10.18 3.91 -11.52
CA GLU A 88 -10.85 5.19 -11.28
C GLU A 88 -10.56 5.74 -9.88
N GLN A 89 -10.55 4.89 -8.86
CA GLN A 89 -10.20 5.29 -7.49
C GLN A 89 -8.73 5.73 -7.43
N ALA A 90 -7.82 4.98 -8.06
CA ALA A 90 -6.42 5.33 -8.20
C ALA A 90 -6.23 6.72 -8.84
N SER A 91 -6.96 6.99 -9.93
CA SER A 91 -6.90 8.26 -10.64
C SER A 91 -7.42 9.42 -9.78
N LYS A 92 -8.51 9.22 -9.04
CA LYS A 92 -9.04 10.21 -8.08
C LYS A 92 -8.04 10.50 -6.97
N ILE A 93 -7.38 9.48 -6.43
CA ILE A 93 -6.34 9.64 -5.41
C ILE A 93 -5.20 10.50 -5.94
N ARG A 94 -4.62 10.14 -7.10
CA ARG A 94 -3.53 10.89 -7.71
C ARG A 94 -3.88 12.37 -7.95
N ASN A 95 -5.12 12.65 -8.35
CA ASN A 95 -5.57 14.03 -8.62
C ASN A 95 -5.88 14.83 -7.34
N SER A 96 -6.13 14.16 -6.22
CA SER A 96 -6.60 14.80 -4.98
C SER A 96 -5.48 15.05 -3.97
N TYR A 97 -4.34 14.37 -4.10
CA TYR A 97 -3.24 14.39 -3.16
C TYR A 97 -1.93 14.71 -3.87
N ASN A 98 -0.95 15.24 -3.14
CA ASN A 98 0.40 15.53 -3.65
C ASN A 98 1.21 14.23 -3.84
N ILE A 99 0.82 13.40 -4.82
CA ILE A 99 1.48 12.15 -5.17
C ILE A 99 2.40 12.38 -6.37
N GLU A 100 3.71 12.31 -6.15
CA GLU A 100 4.74 12.47 -7.18
C GLU A 100 4.78 11.23 -8.08
N VAL A 101 4.84 10.05 -7.45
CA VAL A 101 4.90 8.76 -8.13
C VAL A 101 3.80 7.86 -7.61
N MET A 102 3.06 7.24 -8.53
CA MET A 102 2.09 6.20 -8.19
C MET A 102 2.49 4.90 -8.88
N LEU A 103 2.78 3.87 -8.08
CA LEU A 103 3.10 2.52 -8.52
C LEU A 103 1.85 1.66 -8.36
N TYR A 104 1.22 1.38 -9.50
CA TYR A 104 -0.04 0.66 -9.56
C TYR A 104 0.18 -0.79 -9.98
N GLY A 105 -0.34 -1.73 -9.19
CA GLY A 105 -0.30 -3.16 -9.47
C GLY A 105 -1.68 -3.81 -9.29
N HIS A 106 -1.79 -5.05 -9.72
CA HIS A 106 -2.79 -6.04 -9.31
C HIS A 106 -2.21 -7.43 -9.59
#